data_AF-A0A1C3E9I0-F1
#
_entry.id   AF-A0A1C3E9I0-F1
#
_cell.length_a   1.000
_cell.length_b   1.000
_cell.length_c   1.000
_cell.angle_alpha   90.00
_cell.angle_beta   90.00
_cell.angle_gamma   90.00
#
_symmetry.space_group_name_H-M   'P 1'
#
loop_
_entity.id
_entity.type
_entity.pdbx_description
1 polymer ?
#
loop_
_entity_poly.entity_id
_entity_poly.type
_entity_poly.pdbx_seq_one_letter_code
_entity_poly.pdbx_strand_id
1 'polypeptide(L)'
;MNTLQQLQTAGRVTDKTTLGRTILVTYGEQWHTLRSIEKYIRQRFGHADTQPTISARLRDVKKRYSRELTLQKRSERINNKNVWFYRIVSVTQPTHTAPTKEAA
;
A
#
# COMPACT_ATOMS: atom_id res chain seq x y z
N MET A 1 -14.84 12.40 -6.99
CA MET A 1 -13.81 12.54 -5.94
C MET A 1 -13.31 11.14 -5.58
N ASN A 2 -12.02 10.87 -5.69
CA ASN A 2 -11.46 9.55 -5.38
C ASN A 2 -11.41 9.32 -3.85
N THR A 3 -11.56 8.09 -3.38
CA THR A 3 -11.55 7.72 -1.94
C THR A 3 -10.33 8.27 -1.19
N LEU A 4 -9.15 8.27 -1.80
CA LEU A 4 -7.95 8.84 -1.16
C LEU A 4 -8.09 10.35 -0.92
N GLN A 5 -8.65 11.09 -1.88
CA GLN A 5 -8.88 12.54 -1.74
C GLN A 5 -9.89 12.83 -0.64
N GLN A 6 -10.93 12.00 -0.48
CA GLN A 6 -11.89 12.12 0.62
C GLN A 6 -11.21 11.94 1.98
N LEU A 7 -10.36 10.92 2.10
CA LEU A 7 -9.60 10.66 3.34
C LEU A 7 -8.60 11.78 3.65
N GLN A 8 -7.99 12.40 2.63
CA GLN A 8 -7.11 13.55 2.81
C GLN A 8 -7.89 14.80 3.24
N THR A 9 -9.02 15.08 2.60
CA THR A 9 -9.88 16.23 2.94
C THR A 9 -10.44 16.12 4.37
N ALA A 10 -10.78 14.90 4.79
CA ALA A 10 -11.20 14.60 6.16
C ALA A 10 -10.04 14.59 7.17
N GLY A 11 -8.80 14.85 6.75
CA GLY A 11 -7.60 14.85 7.62
C GLY A 11 -7.18 13.49 8.14
N ARG A 12 -7.79 12.39 7.66
CA ARG A 12 -7.49 11.02 8.10
C ARG A 12 -6.18 10.51 7.51
N VAL A 13 -5.86 10.90 6.28
CA VAL A 13 -4.61 10.57 5.59
C VAL A 13 -3.81 11.84 5.35
N THR A 14 -2.63 11.94 5.97
CA THR A 14 -1.72 13.10 5.81
C THR A 14 -0.27 12.64 5.71
N ASP A 15 0.55 13.40 4.98
CA ASP A 15 2.00 13.19 4.84
C ASP A 15 2.79 13.46 6.13
N LYS A 16 2.16 14.09 7.13
CA LYS A 16 2.74 14.32 8.47
C LYS A 16 2.98 13.01 9.24
N THR A 17 2.32 11.92 8.87
CA THR A 17 2.41 10.63 9.58
C THR A 17 3.05 9.55 8.71
N THR A 18 3.79 8.62 9.34
CA THR A 18 4.35 7.43 8.66
C THR A 18 3.26 6.60 7.98
N LEU A 19 2.08 6.49 8.62
CA LEU A 19 0.93 5.78 8.05
C LEU A 19 0.40 6.48 6.80
N GLY A 20 0.16 7.79 6.88
CA GLY A 20 -0.40 8.52 5.74
C GLY A 20 0.58 8.59 4.57
N ARG A 21 1.89 8.77 4.80
CA ARG A 21 2.91 8.66 3.73
C ARG A 21 2.92 7.29 3.07
N THR A 22 2.81 6.22 3.86
CA THR A 22 2.71 4.84 3.35
C THR A 22 1.48 4.70 2.46
N ILE A 23 0.32 5.19 2.89
CA ILE A 23 -0.92 5.15 2.08
C ILE A 23 -0.75 5.95 0.79
N LEU A 24 -0.26 7.19 0.88
CA LEU A 24 -0.13 8.11 -0.27
C LEU A 24 0.82 7.61 -1.37
N VAL A 25 1.84 6.84 -1.00
CA VAL A 25 2.81 6.24 -1.95
C VAL A 25 2.35 4.90 -2.48
N THR A 26 1.57 4.13 -1.69
CA THR A 26 1.18 2.77 -2.05
C THR A 26 -0.22 2.70 -2.69
N TYR A 27 -0.97 3.81 -2.65
CA TYR A 27 -2.31 3.88 -3.23
C TYR A 27 -2.28 3.99 -4.75
N GLY A 28 -2.97 3.08 -5.43
CA GLY A 28 -3.09 3.05 -6.88
C GLY A 28 -2.93 1.67 -7.49
N GLU A 29 -2.83 1.62 -8.81
CA GLU A 29 -2.75 0.37 -9.57
C GLU A 29 -1.36 -0.28 -9.52
N GLN A 30 -0.32 0.53 -9.29
CA GLN A 30 1.07 0.11 -9.27
C GLN A 30 1.41 -0.75 -8.07
N TRP A 31 2.26 -1.75 -8.30
CA TRP A 31 2.75 -2.67 -7.29
C TRP A 31 4.12 -2.24 -6.80
N HIS A 32 4.30 -2.21 -5.48
CA HIS A 32 5.51 -1.71 -4.84
C HIS A 32 6.10 -2.72 -3.85
N THR A 33 7.42 -2.91 -3.89
CA THR A 33 8.15 -3.57 -2.81
C THR A 33 8.34 -2.62 -1.63
N LEU A 34 8.60 -3.14 -0.42
CA LEU A 34 8.91 -2.28 0.75
C LEU A 34 10.07 -1.32 0.47
N ARG A 35 11.08 -1.78 -0.28
CA ARG A 35 12.23 -0.97 -0.70
C ARG A 35 11.84 0.17 -1.64
N SER A 36 10.93 -0.09 -2.58
CA SER A 36 10.43 0.97 -3.46
C SER A 36 9.58 1.99 -2.70
N ILE A 37 8.74 1.54 -1.75
CA ILE A 37 7.94 2.43 -0.89
C ILE A 37 8.86 3.33 -0.06
N GLU A 38 9.87 2.77 0.59
CA GLU A 38 10.91 3.50 1.34
C GLU A 38 11.56 4.59 0.46
N LYS A 39 12.00 4.21 -0.76
CA LYS A 39 12.60 5.15 -1.71
C LYS A 39 11.64 6.27 -2.09
N TYR A 40 10.38 5.96 -2.42
CA TYR A 40 9.39 6.96 -2.81
C TYR A 40 8.99 7.88 -1.67
N ILE A 41 8.87 7.37 -0.43
CA ILE A 41 8.62 8.21 0.74
C ILE A 41 9.77 9.20 0.93
N ARG A 42 11.03 8.74 0.82
CA ARG A 42 12.20 9.61 0.93
C ARG A 42 12.23 10.67 -0.18
N GLN A 43 11.97 10.27 -1.42
CA GLN A 43 11.98 11.19 -2.57
C GLN A 43 10.86 12.22 -2.51
N ARG A 44 9.66 11.81 -2.11
CA ARG A 44 8.46 12.66 -2.15
C ARG A 44 8.31 13.55 -0.92
N PHE A 45 8.68 13.07 0.25
CA PHE A 45 8.43 13.75 1.52
C PHE A 45 9.69 14.04 2.34
N GLY A 46 10.89 13.65 1.87
CA GLY A 46 12.14 13.84 2.61
C GLY A 46 12.29 12.97 3.87
N HIS A 47 11.36 12.05 4.13
CA HIS A 47 11.36 11.21 5.33
C HIS A 47 12.02 9.84 5.09
N ALA A 48 12.80 9.37 6.08
CA ALA A 48 13.44 8.06 6.07
C ALA A 48 12.61 7.00 6.82
N ASP A 49 11.39 6.73 6.33
CA ASP A 49 10.54 5.68 6.92
C ASP A 49 11.13 4.30 6.57
N THR A 50 11.50 3.52 7.59
CA THR A 50 12.18 2.23 7.39
C THR A 50 11.22 1.12 6.94
N GLN A 51 11.75 0.08 6.29
CA GLN A 51 10.93 -1.06 5.83
C GLN A 51 10.15 -1.77 6.96
N PRO A 52 10.71 -2.00 8.17
CA PRO A 52 9.93 -2.53 9.29
C PRO A 52 8.76 -1.62 9.69
N THR A 53 8.99 -0.30 9.73
CA THR A 53 7.94 0.69 10.01
C THR A 53 6.86 0.66 8.94
N ILE A 54 7.24 0.69 7.67
CA ILE A 54 6.31 0.61 6.53
C ILE A 54 5.48 -0.68 6.60
N SER A 55 6.13 -1.83 6.85
CA SER A 55 5.46 -3.12 7.00
C SER A 55 4.41 -3.10 8.13
N ALA A 56 4.73 -2.48 9.28
CA ALA A 56 3.77 -2.28 10.35
C ALA A 56 2.60 -1.38 9.92
N ARG A 57 2.87 -0.30 9.19
CA ARG A 57 1.84 0.63 8.70
C ARG A 57 0.93 0.01 7.65
N LEU A 58 1.45 -0.84 6.76
CA LEU A 58 0.61 -1.60 5.84
C LEU A 58 -0.39 -2.50 6.59
N ARG A 59 0.02 -3.12 7.71
CA ARG A 59 -0.91 -3.88 8.56
C ARG A 59 -1.95 -2.98 9.25
N ASP A 60 -1.55 -1.77 9.66
CA ASP A 60 -2.47 -0.79 10.25
C ASP A 60 -3.52 -0.31 9.26
N VAL A 61 -3.21 -0.24 7.96
CA VAL A 61 -4.19 0.12 6.91
C VAL A 61 -5.39 -0.82 6.98
N LYS A 62 -5.16 -2.13 7.01
CA LYS A 62 -6.23 -3.14 7.13
C LYS A 62 -7.04 -2.96 8.42
N LYS A 63 -6.42 -2.54 9.52
CA LYS A 63 -7.10 -2.35 10.81
C LYS A 63 -7.94 -1.07 10.86
N ARG A 64 -7.47 0.02 10.25
CA ARG A 64 -8.03 1.37 10.42
C ARG A 64 -8.89 1.86 9.25
N TYR A 65 -8.71 1.27 8.06
CA TYR A 65 -9.33 1.73 6.82
C TYR A 65 -10.01 0.61 6.05
N SER A 66 -10.36 -0.52 6.68
CA SER A 66 -10.96 -1.68 5.99
C SER A 66 -12.29 -1.38 5.29
N ARG A 67 -12.97 -0.28 5.65
CA ARG A 67 -14.23 0.14 5.01
C ARG A 67 -13.99 0.91 3.72
N GLU A 68 -12.85 1.59 3.59
CA GLU A 68 -12.54 2.49 2.49
C GLU A 68 -11.42 1.97 1.58
N LEU A 69 -10.44 1.28 2.17
CA LEU A 69 -9.19 0.84 1.54
C LEU A 69 -8.97 -0.67 1.72
N THR A 70 -8.41 -1.29 0.69
CA THR A 70 -7.98 -2.68 0.71
C THR A 70 -6.48 -2.75 0.42
N LEU A 71 -5.74 -3.41 1.32
CA LEU A 71 -4.36 -3.80 1.08
C LEU A 71 -4.34 -5.07 0.23
N GLN A 72 -3.76 -4.98 -0.96
CA GLN A 72 -3.47 -6.14 -1.79
C GLN A 72 -1.98 -6.47 -1.70
N LYS A 73 -1.69 -7.77 -1.67
CA LYS A 73 -0.33 -8.30 -1.64
C LYS A 73 -0.19 -9.42 -2.66
N ARG A 74 0.95 -9.51 -3.32
CA ARG A 74 1.33 -10.64 -4.15
C ARG A 74 2.80 -10.95 -3.96
N SER A 75 3.21 -12.16 -4.30
CA SER A 75 4.61 -12.55 -4.28
C SER A 75 5.00 -13.14 -5.63
N GLU A 76 6.20 -12.81 -6.08
CA GLU A 76 6.79 -13.37 -7.30
C GLU A 76 8.17 -13.91 -6.97
N ARG A 77 8.58 -15.00 -7.63
CA ARG A 77 9.92 -15.55 -7.47
C ARG A 77 10.87 -14.88 -8.47
N ILE A 78 11.78 -14.06 -7.98
CA ILE A 78 12.75 -13.30 -8.79
C ILE A 78 14.14 -13.69 -8.30
N ASN A 79 15.02 -14.12 -9.21
CA ASN A 79 16.40 -14.55 -8.88
C ASN A 79 16.43 -15.56 -7.73
N ASN A 80 15.54 -16.56 -7.79
CA ASN A 80 15.39 -17.62 -6.79
C ASN A 80 14.96 -17.13 -5.38
N LYS A 81 14.51 -15.88 -5.24
CA LYS A 81 14.02 -15.29 -3.99
C LYS A 81 12.54 -14.92 -4.12
N ASN A 82 11.78 -15.09 -3.04
CA ASN A 82 10.40 -14.62 -2.98
C ASN A 82 10.39 -13.11 -2.71
N VAL A 83 9.91 -12.34 -3.66
CA VAL A 83 9.77 -10.88 -3.56
C VAL A 83 8.31 -10.53 -3.36
N TRP A 84 8.02 -9.78 -2.30
CA TRP A 84 6.66 -9.33 -1.97
C TRP A 84 6.38 -7.94 -2.53
N PHE A 85 5.20 -7.82 -3.11
CA PHE A 85 4.67 -6.58 -3.67
C PHE A 85 3.35 -6.24 -2.98
N TYR A 86 3.13 -4.94 -2.80
CA TYR A 86 2.00 -4.37 -2.10
C TYR A 86 1.40 -3.24 -2.92
N ARG A 87 0.07 -3.12 -2.85
CA ARG A 87 -0.66 -1.93 -3.31
C ARG A 87 -1.90 -1.70 -2.44
N ILE A 88 -2.36 -0.47 -2.37
CA ILE A 88 -3.59 -0.09 -1.67
C ILE A 88 -4.58 0.42 -2.72
N VAL A 89 -5.80 -0.07 -2.69
CA VAL A 89 -6.89 0.34 -3.59
C VAL A 89 -8.13 0.69 -2.80
N SER A 90 -9.05 1.45 -3.38
CA SER A 90 -10.37 1.68 -2.78
C SER A 90 -11.20 0.40 -2.79
N VAL A 91 -12.00 0.15 -1.74
CA VAL A 91 -12.90 -1.02 -1.65
C VAL A 91 -13.91 -1.05 -2.81
N THR A 92 -14.32 0.11 -3.32
CA THR A 92 -15.30 0.24 -4.42
C THR A 92 -14.73 -0.01 -5.82
N GLN A 93 -13.40 -0.19 -5.96
CA GLN A 93 -12.83 -0.55 -7.25
C GLN A 93 -13.02 -2.06 -7.44
N PRO A 94 -13.70 -2.52 -8.50
CA PRO A 94 -13.88 -3.95 -8.75
C PRO A 94 -12.48 -4.57 -8.86
N THR A 95 -12.15 -5.38 -7.85
CA THR A 95 -10.95 -6.18 -7.84
C THR A 95 -11.12 -7.23 -8.92
N HIS A 96 -10.58 -6.98 -10.12
CA HIS A 96 -10.36 -8.02 -11.11
C HIS A 96 -9.29 -8.96 -10.53
N THR A 97 -9.72 -9.81 -9.60
CA THR A 97 -8.91 -10.82 -8.95
C THR A 97 -8.82 -11.94 -9.96
N ALA A 98 -7.68 -12.04 -10.65
CA ALA A 98 -7.38 -13.21 -11.47
C ALA A 98 -7.55 -14.48 -10.62
N PRO A 99 -8.12 -15.57 -11.18
CA PRO A 99 -8.36 -16.78 -10.41
C PRO A 99 -7.01 -17.31 -9.90
N THR A 100 -6.91 -17.44 -8.57
CA THR A 100 -5.88 -18.26 -7.95
C THR A 100 -6.06 -19.67 -8.51
N LYS A 101 -5.08 -20.12 -9.27
CA LYS A 101 -4.96 -21.47 -9.80
C LYS A 101 -5.08 -22.45 -8.62
N GLU A 102 -6.22 -23.12 -8.48
CA GLU A 102 -6.32 -24.34 -7.69
C GLU A 102 -5.34 -25.35 -8.30
N ALA A 103 -4.43 -25.82 -7.46
CA ALA A 103 -3.47 -26.85 -7.79
C ALA A 103 -4.01 -28.18 -7.28
N ALA A 104 -3.93 -29.18 -8.16
CA ALA A 104 -4.15 -30.61 -7.98
C ALA A 104 -5.60 -31.08 -7.88
#